data_AF-A0A933WG84-F1
#
_entry.id   AF-A0A933WG84-F1
#
_cell.length_a   1.000
_cell.length_b   1.000
_cell.length_c   1.000
_cell.angle_alpha   90.00
_cell.angle_beta   90.00
_cell.angle_gamma   90.00
#
_symmetry.space_group_name_H-M   'P 1'
#
loop_
_entity.id
_entity.type
_entity.pdbx_description
1 polymer ?
#
loop_
_entity_poly.entity_id
_entity_poly.type
_entity_poly.pdbx_seq_one_letter_code
_entity_poly.pdbx_strand_id
1 'polypeptide(L)' 'MRVIEAKILDQTHLELTQPLQAKMGDSIKIMINDGVEDEYPWREAGKNQFLEAYDEKDSIYDNL' A
#
# COMPACT_ATOMS: atom_id res chain seq x y z
N MET A 1 -0.13 19.10 -10.11
CA MET A 1 -0.08 18.49 -8.76
C MET A 1 1.37 18.52 -8.32
N ARG A 2 1.69 19.08 -7.15
CA ARG A 2 3.06 19.08 -6.61
C ARG A 2 3.10 18.08 -5.46
N VAL A 3 4.10 17.21 -5.45
CA VAL A 3 4.36 16.30 -4.34
C VAL A 3 5.21 17.06 -3.32
N ILE A 4 4.79 17.03 -2.06
CA ILE A 4 5.51 17.64 -0.95
C ILE A 4 5.87 16.50 0.00
N GLU A 5 7.14 16.40 0.34
CA GLU A 5 7.62 15.42 1.30
C GLU A 5 7.41 15.94 2.72
N ALA A 6 6.88 15.07 3.56
CA ALA A 6 6.66 15.34 4.97
C ALA A 6 7.00 14.09 5.79
N LYS A 7 7.56 14.30 6.97
CA LYS A 7 7.86 13.23 7.92
C LYS A 7 6.77 13.17 8.99
N ILE A 8 6.33 11.97 9.32
CA ILE A 8 5.44 11.74 10.47
C ILE A 8 6.28 11.86 11.75
N LEU A 9 6.00 12.86 12.57
CA LEU A 9 6.63 13.00 13.90
C LEU A 9 5.86 12.18 14.95
N ASP A 10 4.54 12.24 14.89
CA ASP A 10 3.62 11.41 15.67
C ASP A 10 2.29 11.25 14.92
N GLN A 11 1.30 10.61 15.55
CA GLN A 11 0.00 10.32 14.95
C GLN A 11 -0.80 11.54 14.50
N THR A 12 -0.44 12.73 14.98
CA THR A 12 -1.17 13.99 14.76
C THR A 12 -0.31 15.09 14.11
N HIS A 13 1.01 14.91 14.06
CA HIS A 13 1.94 15.93 13.57
C HIS A 13 2.75 15.44 12.37
N LEU A 14 2.80 16.30 11.35
CA LEU A 14 3.63 16.16 10.17
C LEU A 14 4.65 17.30 10.13
N GLU A 15 5.92 16.96 9.92
CA GLU A 15 6.98 17.92 9.68
C GLU A 15 7.22 18.07 8.17
N LEU A 16 7.16 19.30 7.67
CA LEU A 16 7.51 19.60 6.29
C LEU A 16 9.02 19.80 6.19
N THR A 17 9.66 19.12 5.25
CA THR A 17 11.10 19.31 4.96
C THR A 17 11.36 20.57 4.14
N GLN A 18 10.31 21.20 3.61
CA GLN A 18 10.37 22.33 2.70
C GLN A 18 9.24 23.35 2.97
N PRO A 19 9.44 24.64 2.61
CA PRO A 19 8.39 25.64 2.72
C PRO A 19 7.17 25.31 1.85
N LEU A 20 5.99 25.54 2.42
CA LEU A 20 4.73 25.39 1.72
C LEU A 20 4.40 26.67 0.93
N GLN A 21 4.36 26.57 -0.40
CA GLN A 21 3.90 27.66 -1.27
C GLN A 21 2.37 27.63 -1.43
N ALA A 22 1.64 27.75 -0.32
CA ALA A 22 0.18 27.85 -0.29
C ALA A 22 -0.26 29.16 0.37
N LYS A 23 -1.46 29.63 0.04
CA LYS A 23 -2.07 30.82 0.66
C LYS A 23 -2.88 30.42 1.89
N MET A 24 -3.11 31.39 2.78
CA MET A 24 -4.03 31.18 3.88
C MET A 24 -5.44 30.89 3.34
N GLY A 25 -6.07 29.85 3.87
CA GLY A 25 -7.38 29.36 3.42
C GLY A 25 -7.33 28.29 2.34
N ASP A 26 -6.16 27.98 1.78
CA ASP A 26 -6.02 26.88 0.82
C ASP A 26 -6.24 25.52 1.51
N SER A 27 -7.00 24.64 0.85
CA SER A 27 -7.19 23.25 1.28
C SER A 27 -6.14 22.34 0.66
N ILE A 28 -5.52 21.49 1.47
CA ILE A 28 -4.46 20.57 1.04
C ILE A 28 -4.94 19.15 1.28
N LYS A 29 -4.76 18.30 0.27
CA LYS A 29 -5.08 16.87 0.35
C LYS A 29 -3.78 16.10 0.54
N ILE A 30 -3.72 15.29 1.58
CA ILE A 30 -2.58 14.43 1.88
C ILE A 30 -2.92 13.03 1.38
N MET A 31 -1.98 12.40 0.67
CA MET A 31 -2.08 11.00 0.27
C MET A 31 -1.03 10.24 1.07
N ILE A 32 -1.50 9.32 1.90
CA ILE A 32 -0.65 8.39 2.65
C ILE A 32 -0.77 7.06 1.92
N ASN A 33 0.35 6.51 1.48
CA ASN A 33 0.38 5.14 1.00
C ASN A 33 0.34 4.25 2.25
N ASP A 34 -0.77 3.55 2.47
CA ASP A 34 -0.79 2.39 3.36
C ASP A 34 0.07 1.32 2.70
N GLY A 35 1.37 1.37 2.99
CA GLY A 35 2.26 0.26 2.68
C GLY A 35 1.70 -0.99 3.34
N VAL A 36 1.61 -2.06 2.55
CA VAL A 36 1.26 -3.43 2.94
C VAL A 36 -0.24 -3.80 2.81
N GLU A 37 -0.73 -3.92 1.57
CA GLU A 37 -1.71 -4.97 1.24
C GLU A 37 -1.04 -6.32 0.93
N ASP A 38 0.28 -6.35 0.73
CA ASP A 38 0.99 -7.53 0.21
C ASP A 38 1.45 -8.54 1.28
N GLU A 39 1.52 -8.17 2.57
CA GLU A 39 1.99 -9.05 3.66
C GLU A 39 0.89 -9.40 4.66
N TYR A 40 -0.34 -9.60 4.19
CA TYR A 40 -1.34 -10.16 5.07
C TYR A 40 -1.10 -11.67 5.28
N PRO A 41 -0.94 -12.17 6.52
CA PRO A 41 -0.74 -13.61 6.78
C PRO A 41 -1.89 -14.48 6.25
N TRP A 42 -3.10 -13.91 6.15
CA TRP A 42 -4.26 -14.58 5.59
C TRP A 42 -4.17 -14.79 4.07
N ARG A 43 -3.34 -14.01 3.37
CA ARG A 43 -3.10 -14.15 1.93
C ARG A 43 -2.20 -15.36 1.64
N GLU A 44 -1.16 -15.57 2.44
CA GLU A 44 -0.34 -16.79 2.37
C GLU A 44 -1.13 -18.03 2.77
N ALA A 45 -1.89 -17.96 3.87
CA ALA A 45 -2.75 -19.06 4.29
C ALA A 45 -3.80 -19.41 3.23
N GLY A 46 -4.44 -18.39 2.64
CA GLY A 46 -5.40 -18.56 1.55
C GLY A 46 -4.77 -19.13 0.28
N LYS A 47 -3.56 -18.70 -0.09
CA LYS A 47 -2.81 -19.24 -1.22
C LYS A 47 -2.45 -20.71 -1.00
N ASN A 48 -1.96 -21.08 0.18
CA ASN A 48 -1.62 -22.47 0.49
C ASN A 48 -2.85 -23.37 0.47
N GLN A 49 -3.97 -22.92 1.04
CA GLN A 49 -5.22 -23.68 1.01
C GLN A 49 -5.83 -23.77 -0.39
N PHE A 50 -5.71 -22.73 -1.21
CA PHE A 50 -6.09 -22.74 -2.63
C PHE A 50 -5.23 -23.72 -3.44
N LEU A 51 -3.93 -23.77 -3.18
CA LEU A 51 -3.00 -24.68 -3.85
C LEU A 51 -3.12 -26.14 -3.36
N GLU A 52 -3.52 -26.38 -2.11
CA GLU A 52 -3.87 -27.74 -1.64
C GLU A 52 -5.09 -28.31 -2.38
N ALA A 53 -5.98 -27.46 -2.88
CA ALA A 53 -7.12 -27.86 -3.70
C ALA A 53 -6.78 -28.03 -5.19
N TYR A 54 -5.54 -27.72 -5.60
CA TYR A 54 -5.02 -27.91 -6.95
C TYR A 54 -4.48 -29.33 -7.07
N ASP A 55 -5.19 -30.20 -7.78
CA ASP A 55 -4.75 -31.59 -8.04
C ASP A 55 -3.55 -31.56 -9.00
N GLU A 56 -2.56 -32.43 -8.81
CA GLU A 56 -1.33 -32.51 -9.66
C GLU A 56 -1.65 -32.77 -11.15
N LYS A 57 -2.88 -33.18 -11.45
CA LYS A 57 -3.39 -33.39 -12.80
C LYS A 57 -3.74 -32.09 -13.54
N ASP A 58 -3.97 -30.99 -12.83
CA ASP A 58 -4.29 -29.70 -13.44
C ASP A 58 -3.05 -28.94 -13.90
N SER A 59 -1.84 -29.37 -13.49
CA SER A 59 -0.55 -28.86 -13.96
C SER A 59 -0.33 -29.05 -15.47
N ILE A 60 -1.14 -29.89 -16.12
CA ILE A 60 -1.11 -30.12 -17.57
C ILE A 60 -1.63 -28.90 -18.34
N TYR A 61 -2.43 -28.04 -17.70
CA TYR A 61 -2.97 -26.82 -18.30
C TYR A 61 -2.11 -25.58 -18.08
N ASP A 62 -1.04 -25.64 -17.26
CA ASP A 62 -0.17 -24.50 -16.98
C ASP A 62 0.68 -24.04 -18.18
N ASN A 63 0.79 -24.87 -19.23
CA ASN A 63 1.60 -24.59 -20.42
C ASN A 63 0.78 -24.49 -21.73
N LEU A 64 -0.53 -24.24 -21.65
CA LEU A 64 -1.40 -23.99 -22.81
C LEU A 64 -1.61 -22.49 -23.09
#